data_AF-A0A9X2GPZ9-F1
#
_entry.id   AF-A0A9X2GPZ9-F1
#
_cell.length_a   1.000
_cell.length_b   1.000
_cell.length_c   1.000
_cell.angle_alpha   90.00
_cell.angle_beta   90.00
_cell.angle_gamma   90.00
#
_symmetry.space_group_name_H-M   'P 1'
#
loop_
_entity.id
_entity.type
_entity.pdbx_description
1 polymer ?
#
loop_
_entity_poly.entity_id
_entity_poly.type
_entity_poly.pdbx_seq_one_letter_code
_entity_poly.pdbx_strand_id
1 'polypeptide(L)'
;MPDSLTPHPGPATPGDHAATGASPASGSGAHAGGGGPWEGAGGRLGGLGVSQGRAAGPVIRLGDPPELPAPRAVTDPGAEAATAAKALEAVAAELNRRALAAGGEAAEILEALAMIAEDPMLLEEAERLTAEGADAAHALDAAFAGHREALAQLGGYLAERAADLDDLRHRAVAAALGLPMPGLPSPGHPYVLVATDLSPADTAGLGPDVVALVTEHGGPTSHTAILARARGLPAVVACQGVTGLADGTVIGVDGGTGEIAIGLSERETADVGRAEIARRARLRTSRGPGRTADGHAVKLLLNIGSAADLAPHGAGAGTAETGTAETGAEGVGAEGVGAEGVGAEGVGAEGVGAEGVGLFRTEFLFLDRRQPPSFEEQVAAYAEVFGRVEHVIVRTLDAGTDKPLPFLGLPREQNPALGVRGLRVDRLLPEVLDTQLDAIAAAARQAGAEPWVMAPMVTTVGEASDFARRARARGIARVGVMVEVPAAALRAGRLLQEVDFLSIGTNDLAQYTFAADRQHSALADLLDPRQPALLELIALCAEAGRQAGKPVGVCGEAAGDPLLAPLLVGLGVTSLSMAPVCVPEVREALAALTLDECREQARAALA
;
A
#
# COMPACT_ATOMS: atom_id res chain seq x y z
N MET A 1 -50.09 -33.07 -13.10
CA MET A 1 -51.41 -32.45 -12.92
C MET A 1 -52.22 -33.36 -12.02
N PRO A 2 -52.87 -32.86 -10.96
CA PRO A 2 -52.27 -32.41 -9.69
C PRO A 2 -52.98 -33.17 -8.50
N ASP A 3 -52.86 -32.94 -7.18
CA ASP A 3 -52.70 -31.71 -6.41
C ASP A 3 -52.50 -32.01 -4.90
N SER A 4 -52.08 -30.97 -4.18
CA SER A 4 -52.27 -30.67 -2.74
C SER A 4 -51.12 -30.92 -1.75
N LEU A 5 -50.62 -29.77 -1.28
CA LEU A 5 -49.62 -29.48 -0.26
C LEU A 5 -50.17 -29.63 1.17
N THR A 6 -49.27 -29.95 2.10
CA THR A 6 -49.43 -29.70 3.54
C THR A 6 -48.47 -28.57 3.99
N PRO A 7 -48.90 -27.65 4.87
CA PRO A 7 -48.13 -26.45 5.22
C PRO A 7 -47.11 -26.67 6.35
N HIS A 8 -45.98 -25.98 6.25
CA HIS A 8 -44.99 -25.77 7.33
C HIS A 8 -45.53 -24.79 8.40
N PRO A 9 -45.18 -24.96 9.69
CA PRO A 9 -45.55 -24.02 10.74
C PRO A 9 -44.59 -22.82 10.80
N GLY A 10 -45.17 -21.63 11.05
CA GLY A 10 -44.49 -20.34 11.20
C GLY A 10 -43.78 -20.14 12.56
N PRO A 11 -43.16 -18.97 12.76
CA PRO A 11 -42.07 -18.77 13.71
C PRO A 11 -42.54 -18.52 15.14
N ALA A 12 -41.80 -19.06 16.10
CA ALA A 12 -41.97 -18.78 17.53
C ALA A 12 -41.26 -17.47 17.93
N THR A 13 -41.94 -16.69 18.77
CA THR A 13 -41.47 -15.47 19.41
C THR A 13 -40.28 -15.71 20.36
N PRO A 14 -39.30 -14.80 20.47
CA PRO A 14 -38.18 -14.96 21.40
C PRO A 14 -38.60 -14.53 22.82
N GLY A 15 -38.50 -15.46 23.76
CA GLY A 15 -38.57 -15.20 25.20
C GLY A 15 -37.18 -15.16 25.81
N ASP A 16 -37.00 -14.24 26.75
CA ASP A 16 -35.82 -14.01 27.58
C ASP A 16 -35.11 -15.28 28.05
N HIS A 17 -33.83 -15.43 27.66
CA HIS A 17 -32.89 -16.21 28.45
C HIS A 17 -31.54 -15.48 28.54
N ALA A 18 -31.18 -15.22 29.79
CA ALA A 18 -30.00 -14.51 30.25
C ALA A 18 -28.69 -15.10 29.68
N ALA A 19 -27.84 -14.22 29.19
CA ALA A 19 -26.49 -14.51 28.77
C ALA A 19 -25.59 -14.74 29.99
N THR A 20 -25.15 -15.98 30.19
CA THR A 20 -23.91 -16.28 30.92
C THR A 20 -22.83 -16.59 29.88
N GLY A 21 -22.12 -15.54 29.45
CA GLY A 21 -20.99 -15.66 28.53
C GLY A 21 -19.78 -16.25 29.24
N ALA A 22 -19.37 -17.44 28.83
CA ALA A 22 -18.03 -17.95 29.04
C ALA A 22 -17.17 -17.52 27.84
N SER A 23 -16.16 -16.69 28.10
CA SER A 23 -15.16 -16.29 27.11
C SER A 23 -14.41 -17.51 26.55
N PRO A 24 -14.14 -17.57 25.23
CA PRO A 24 -13.14 -18.50 24.72
C PRO A 24 -11.76 -17.93 25.02
N ALA A 25 -10.97 -18.69 25.79
CA ALA A 25 -9.59 -18.38 26.08
C ALA A 25 -8.76 -18.34 24.79
N SER A 26 -8.13 -17.20 24.51
CA SER A 26 -7.08 -17.06 23.53
C SER A 26 -5.85 -17.86 23.99
N GLY A 27 -5.38 -18.76 23.12
CA GLY A 27 -4.17 -19.53 23.35
C GLY A 27 -2.95 -18.61 23.32
N SER A 28 -2.43 -18.26 24.49
CA SER A 28 -1.12 -17.64 24.65
C SER A 28 -0.04 -18.66 24.28
N GLY A 29 0.50 -18.56 23.06
CA GLY A 29 1.78 -19.18 22.71
C GLY A 29 2.89 -18.46 23.46
N ALA A 30 3.28 -19.00 24.62
CA ALA A 30 4.42 -18.52 25.39
C ALA A 30 5.72 -18.82 24.62
N HIS A 31 6.34 -17.81 24.02
CA HIS A 31 7.73 -17.89 23.59
C HIS A 31 8.64 -17.74 24.80
N ALA A 32 9.53 -18.72 24.97
CA ALA A 32 10.53 -18.76 26.01
C ALA A 32 11.72 -17.83 25.69
N GLY A 33 12.03 -16.92 26.62
CA GLY A 33 13.41 -16.59 27.03
C GLY A 33 14.25 -15.69 26.12
N GLY A 34 13.91 -14.41 26.04
CA GLY A 34 14.79 -13.32 25.60
C GLY A 34 14.07 -11.99 25.78
N GLY A 35 14.63 -11.09 26.59
CA GLY A 35 13.95 -9.85 26.97
C GLY A 35 13.56 -8.99 25.78
N GLY A 36 12.26 -8.92 25.48
CA GLY A 36 11.75 -8.09 24.39
C GLY A 36 11.91 -6.60 24.70
N PRO A 37 11.79 -5.71 23.70
CA PRO A 37 12.01 -4.26 23.87
C PRO A 37 11.02 -3.57 24.84
N TRP A 38 10.04 -4.32 25.38
CA TRP A 38 8.90 -3.82 26.14
C TRP A 38 8.77 -4.46 27.53
N GLU A 39 9.87 -4.93 28.13
CA GLU A 39 9.86 -5.65 29.42
C GLU A 39 9.18 -4.88 30.58
N GLY A 40 9.11 -3.54 30.55
CA GLY A 40 8.43 -2.73 31.56
C GLY A 40 7.04 -2.21 31.20
N ALA A 41 6.43 -2.65 30.09
CA ALA A 41 5.12 -2.16 29.65
C ALA A 41 3.99 -2.61 30.59
N GLY A 42 3.10 -1.67 30.95
CA GLY A 42 1.90 -1.92 31.76
C GLY A 42 0.73 -2.59 31.02
N GLY A 43 0.82 -2.67 29.68
CA GLY A 43 -0.14 -3.36 28.82
C GLY A 43 0.39 -3.53 27.40
N ARG A 44 -0.28 -4.35 26.58
CA ARG A 44 0.08 -4.58 25.17
C ARG A 44 -1.16 -4.63 24.28
N LEU A 45 -1.01 -4.09 23.07
CA LEU A 45 -1.93 -4.29 21.95
C LEU A 45 -1.13 -4.80 20.75
N GLY A 46 -1.84 -5.34 19.78
CA GLY A 46 -1.23 -5.85 18.55
C GLY A 46 -2.11 -5.54 17.35
N GLY A 47 -1.46 -5.17 16.25
CA GLY A 47 -2.05 -5.04 14.94
C GLY A 47 -1.11 -5.58 13.87
N LEU A 48 -1.31 -5.13 12.63
CA LEU A 48 -0.45 -5.43 11.50
C LEU A 48 0.63 -4.35 11.37
N GLY A 49 1.89 -4.74 11.55
CA GLY A 49 3.02 -3.86 11.24
C GLY A 49 3.10 -3.61 9.73
N VAL A 50 3.04 -2.35 9.32
CA VAL A 50 3.06 -1.98 7.89
C VAL A 50 4.24 -1.12 7.51
N SER A 51 4.90 -0.44 8.45
CA SER A 51 6.06 0.39 8.17
C SER A 51 7.09 0.26 9.28
N GLN A 52 8.32 -0.07 8.91
CA GLN A 52 9.37 -0.50 9.84
C GLN A 52 9.86 0.61 10.77
N GLY A 53 10.57 0.18 11.82
CA GLY A 53 11.18 1.05 12.83
C GLY A 53 10.41 1.06 14.14
N ARG A 54 10.98 1.74 15.13
CA ARG A 54 10.39 1.89 16.46
C ARG A 54 10.31 3.34 16.87
N ALA A 55 9.21 3.69 17.52
CA ALA A 55 9.08 4.98 18.19
C ALA A 55 8.32 4.82 19.49
N ALA A 56 8.47 5.81 20.36
CA ALA A 56 7.68 5.90 21.57
C ALA A 56 7.34 7.36 21.85
N GLY A 57 6.13 7.60 22.37
CA GLY A 57 5.65 8.94 22.64
C GLY A 57 4.23 8.94 23.22
N PRO A 58 3.74 10.12 23.65
CA PRO A 58 2.37 10.26 24.10
C PRO A 58 1.40 10.03 22.94
N VAL A 59 0.33 9.29 23.20
CA VAL A 59 -0.82 9.15 22.29
C VAL A 59 -1.50 10.50 22.13
N ILE A 60 -1.77 10.87 20.89
CA ILE A 60 -2.75 11.90 20.58
C ILE A 60 -3.69 11.32 19.53
N ARG A 61 -4.97 11.27 19.85
CA ARG A 61 -5.98 10.75 18.94
C ARG A 61 -6.35 11.78 17.88
N LEU A 62 -6.59 11.31 16.66
CA LEU A 62 -7.35 12.06 15.68
C LEU A 62 -8.75 12.28 16.25
N GLY A 63 -9.23 13.52 16.22
CA GLY A 63 -10.55 13.85 16.78
C GLY A 63 -11.65 13.08 16.08
N ASP A 64 -12.66 12.66 16.85
CA ASP A 64 -13.85 12.02 16.30
C ASP A 64 -14.57 12.95 15.31
N PRO A 65 -15.21 12.41 14.26
CA PRO A 65 -16.07 13.20 13.40
C PRO A 65 -17.17 13.90 14.21
N PRO A 66 -17.65 15.08 13.78
CA PRO A 66 -18.64 15.83 14.55
C PRO A 66 -19.93 15.02 14.68
N GLU A 67 -20.44 14.88 15.90
CA GLU A 67 -21.80 14.36 16.10
C GLU A 67 -22.81 15.36 15.56
N LEU A 68 -23.65 14.92 14.63
CA LEU A 68 -24.73 15.74 14.10
C LEU A 68 -25.80 15.90 15.20
N PRO A 69 -26.07 17.13 15.68
CA PRO A 69 -27.09 17.36 16.71
C PRO A 69 -28.50 17.11 16.15
N ALA A 70 -29.52 17.09 17.02
CA ALA A 70 -30.90 16.99 16.54
C ALA A 70 -31.27 18.15 15.59
N PRO A 71 -32.07 17.90 14.53
CA PRO A 71 -32.48 18.93 13.59
C PRO A 71 -33.10 20.14 14.27
N ARG A 72 -32.64 21.33 13.87
CA ARG A 72 -33.21 22.59 14.36
C ARG A 72 -34.35 23.04 13.46
N ALA A 73 -35.38 23.64 14.06
CA ALA A 73 -36.42 24.31 13.29
C ALA A 73 -35.83 25.51 12.51
N VAL A 74 -35.96 25.46 11.19
CA VAL A 74 -35.50 26.53 10.30
C VAL A 74 -36.50 27.68 10.29
N THR A 75 -36.03 28.87 10.64
CA THR A 75 -36.83 30.11 10.61
C THR A 75 -36.52 30.98 9.39
N ASP A 76 -35.33 30.81 8.80
CA ASP A 76 -34.86 31.53 7.62
C ASP A 76 -34.03 30.58 6.74
N PRO A 77 -34.66 29.92 5.75
CA PRO A 77 -33.95 29.04 4.82
C PRO A 77 -32.79 29.71 4.08
N GLY A 78 -32.89 31.01 3.77
CA GLY A 78 -31.83 31.74 3.07
C GLY A 78 -30.58 31.92 3.93
N ALA A 79 -30.76 32.10 5.24
CA ALA A 79 -29.65 32.15 6.18
C ALA A 79 -28.97 30.79 6.37
N GLU A 80 -29.74 29.69 6.35
CA GLU A 80 -29.17 28.33 6.39
C GLU A 80 -28.40 28.02 5.10
N ALA A 81 -28.96 28.35 3.92
CA ALA A 81 -28.28 28.21 2.63
C ALA A 81 -26.95 28.98 2.59
N ALA A 82 -26.93 30.23 3.06
CA ALA A 82 -25.71 31.03 3.15
C ALA A 82 -24.69 30.44 4.15
N THR A 83 -25.16 29.75 5.18
CA THR A 83 -24.29 29.05 6.14
C THR A 83 -23.67 27.80 5.50
N ALA A 84 -24.46 27.03 4.75
CA ALA A 84 -23.98 25.87 4.01
C ALA A 84 -22.93 26.26 2.95
N ALA A 85 -23.19 27.32 2.18
CA ALA A 85 -22.23 27.84 1.20
C ALA A 85 -20.89 28.23 1.85
N LYS A 86 -20.94 28.99 2.95
CA LYS A 86 -19.74 29.38 3.71
C LYS A 86 -18.97 28.18 4.27
N ALA A 87 -19.68 27.14 4.69
CA ALA A 87 -19.05 25.92 5.20
C ALA A 87 -18.27 25.21 4.09
N LEU A 88 -18.86 25.03 2.90
CA LEU A 88 -18.17 24.45 1.74
C LEU A 88 -16.96 25.28 1.30
N GLU A 89 -17.12 26.61 1.21
CA GLU A 89 -16.02 27.54 0.93
C GLU A 89 -14.88 27.42 1.95
N ALA A 90 -15.20 27.28 3.24
CA ALA A 90 -14.21 27.12 4.30
C ALA A 90 -13.44 25.80 4.19
N VAL A 91 -14.13 24.70 3.83
CA VAL A 91 -13.50 23.39 3.59
C VAL A 91 -12.56 23.46 2.39
N ALA A 92 -13.01 24.01 1.27
CA ALA A 92 -12.19 24.16 0.08
C ALA A 92 -10.95 25.03 0.33
N ALA A 93 -11.13 26.17 1.02
CA ALA A 93 -10.03 27.06 1.38
C ALA A 93 -9.00 26.40 2.32
N GLU A 94 -9.44 25.54 3.24
CA GLU A 94 -8.57 24.75 4.11
C GLU A 94 -7.76 23.73 3.30
N LEU A 95 -8.41 22.95 2.43
CA LEU A 95 -7.75 21.93 1.62
C LEU A 95 -6.73 22.55 0.65
N ASN A 96 -7.08 23.64 -0.01
CA ASN A 96 -6.16 24.40 -0.88
C ASN A 96 -4.95 24.93 -0.11
N ARG A 97 -5.14 25.40 1.14
CA ARG A 97 -4.02 25.84 1.99
C ARG A 97 -3.09 24.69 2.34
N ARG A 98 -3.64 23.49 2.62
CA ARG A 98 -2.84 22.28 2.88
C ARG A 98 -2.12 21.80 1.63
N ALA A 99 -2.75 21.87 0.46
CA ALA A 99 -2.15 21.49 -0.81
C ALA A 99 -0.87 22.30 -1.07
N LEU A 100 -0.95 23.62 -0.90
CA LEU A 100 0.19 24.53 -1.01
C LEU A 100 1.34 24.19 -0.05
N ALA A 101 1.03 23.63 1.13
CA ALA A 101 2.04 23.25 2.13
C ALA A 101 2.65 21.85 1.89
N ALA A 102 1.90 20.91 1.31
CA ALA A 102 2.32 19.53 1.13
C ALA A 102 3.25 19.34 -0.09
N GLY A 103 2.92 19.96 -1.22
CA GLY A 103 3.62 19.79 -2.50
C GLY A 103 3.50 18.37 -3.10
N GLY A 104 3.89 18.22 -4.38
CA GLY A 104 3.89 16.93 -5.10
C GLY A 104 2.51 16.26 -5.21
N GLU A 105 2.49 14.94 -5.25
CA GLU A 105 1.26 14.11 -5.36
C GLU A 105 0.26 14.39 -4.23
N ALA A 106 0.76 14.70 -3.03
CA ALA A 106 -0.10 15.05 -1.89
C ALA A 106 -0.87 16.36 -2.13
N ALA A 107 -0.29 17.33 -2.84
CA ALA A 107 -0.98 18.56 -3.22
C ALA A 107 -2.08 18.28 -4.25
N GLU A 108 -1.80 17.46 -5.27
CA GLU A 108 -2.76 17.10 -6.32
C GLU A 108 -4.01 16.41 -5.73
N ILE A 109 -3.83 15.51 -4.76
CA ILE A 109 -4.93 14.87 -4.04
C ILE A 109 -5.79 15.92 -3.29
N LEU A 110 -5.14 16.81 -2.54
CA LEU A 110 -5.82 17.84 -1.76
C LEU A 110 -6.57 18.84 -2.65
N GLU A 111 -6.00 19.24 -3.79
CA GLU A 111 -6.64 20.09 -4.79
C GLU A 111 -7.86 19.40 -5.40
N ALA A 112 -7.76 18.11 -5.74
CA ALA A 112 -8.89 17.34 -6.25
C ALA A 112 -10.03 17.24 -5.23
N LEU A 113 -9.72 17.11 -3.93
CA LEU A 113 -10.71 17.13 -2.85
C LEU A 113 -11.33 18.53 -2.67
N ALA A 114 -10.53 19.60 -2.79
CA ALA A 114 -11.04 20.96 -2.76
C ALA A 114 -12.04 21.22 -3.89
N MET A 115 -11.74 20.74 -5.11
CA MET A 115 -12.65 20.84 -6.26
C MET A 115 -14.00 20.15 -6.02
N ILE A 116 -14.03 19.05 -5.26
CA ILE A 116 -15.30 18.39 -4.89
C ILE A 116 -16.09 19.25 -3.91
N ALA A 117 -15.43 19.85 -2.93
CA ALA A 117 -16.08 20.77 -1.99
C ALA A 117 -16.61 22.04 -2.68
N GLU A 118 -15.99 22.45 -3.79
CA GLU A 118 -16.41 23.57 -4.64
C GLU A 118 -17.45 23.20 -5.71
N ASP A 119 -17.88 21.94 -5.78
CA ASP A 119 -18.82 21.49 -6.81
C ASP A 119 -20.16 22.24 -6.69
N PRO A 120 -20.59 22.98 -7.73
CA PRO A 120 -21.86 23.69 -7.73
C PRO A 120 -23.07 22.77 -7.49
N MET A 121 -23.03 21.51 -7.93
CA MET A 121 -24.16 20.58 -7.73
C MET A 121 -24.35 20.24 -6.25
N LEU A 122 -23.26 20.16 -5.48
CA LEU A 122 -23.33 19.89 -4.06
C LEU A 122 -23.96 21.08 -3.31
N LEU A 123 -23.60 22.30 -3.71
CA LEU A 123 -24.20 23.52 -3.17
C LEU A 123 -25.68 23.64 -3.53
N GLU A 124 -26.04 23.44 -4.81
CA GLU A 124 -27.44 23.49 -5.28
C GLU A 124 -28.33 22.51 -4.51
N GLU A 125 -27.82 21.31 -4.21
CA GLU A 125 -28.55 20.31 -3.43
C GLU A 125 -28.71 20.73 -1.96
N ALA A 126 -27.67 21.28 -1.34
CA ALA A 126 -27.77 21.82 0.03
C ALA A 126 -28.76 23.00 0.10
N GLU A 127 -28.77 23.89 -0.90
CA GLU A 127 -29.73 24.99 -1.00
C GLU A 127 -31.18 24.48 -1.17
N ARG A 128 -31.38 23.43 -1.97
CA ARG A 128 -32.69 22.78 -2.10
C ARG A 128 -33.18 22.20 -0.77
N LEU A 129 -32.32 21.48 -0.04
CA LEU A 129 -32.65 20.87 1.24
C LEU A 129 -32.94 21.90 2.34
N THR A 130 -32.20 23.01 2.36
CA THR A 130 -32.48 24.12 3.29
C THR A 130 -33.82 24.79 2.98
N ALA A 131 -34.18 24.95 1.71
CA ALA A 131 -35.50 25.45 1.29
C ALA A 131 -36.65 24.50 1.71
N GLU A 132 -36.38 23.21 1.85
CA GLU A 132 -37.31 22.19 2.37
C GLU A 132 -37.39 22.14 3.90
N GLY A 133 -36.59 22.95 4.59
CA GLY A 133 -36.65 23.13 6.04
C GLY A 133 -35.57 22.38 6.84
N ALA A 134 -34.52 21.86 6.19
CA ALA A 134 -33.34 21.36 6.88
C ALA A 134 -32.42 22.51 7.31
N ASP A 135 -31.84 22.45 8.51
CA ASP A 135 -30.76 23.38 8.88
C ASP A 135 -29.48 23.07 8.09
N ALA A 136 -28.54 24.03 8.04
CA ALA A 136 -27.36 23.94 7.20
C ALA A 136 -26.53 22.67 7.41
N ALA A 137 -26.37 22.21 8.66
CA ALA A 137 -25.58 21.01 8.96
C ALA A 137 -26.27 19.74 8.43
N HIS A 138 -27.59 19.63 8.61
CA HIS A 138 -28.37 18.50 8.09
C HIS A 138 -28.49 18.52 6.57
N ALA A 139 -28.60 19.71 5.97
CA ALA A 139 -28.63 19.86 4.52
C ALA A 139 -27.32 19.40 3.88
N LEU A 140 -26.17 19.78 4.47
CA LEU A 140 -24.86 19.32 4.01
C LEU A 140 -24.69 17.82 4.21
N ASP A 141 -25.02 17.28 5.39
CA ASP A 141 -24.93 15.83 5.65
C ASP A 141 -25.73 15.01 4.62
N ALA A 142 -26.97 15.43 4.34
CA ALA A 142 -27.84 14.77 3.37
C ALA A 142 -27.36 14.96 1.91
N ALA A 143 -26.87 16.14 1.53
CA ALA A 143 -26.36 16.39 0.19
C ALA A 143 -25.14 15.50 -0.14
N PHE A 144 -24.21 15.37 0.80
CA PHE A 144 -23.08 14.46 0.69
C PHE A 144 -23.51 12.99 0.70
N ALA A 145 -24.47 12.61 1.55
CA ALA A 145 -24.99 11.24 1.59
C ALA A 145 -25.61 10.82 0.24
N GLY A 146 -26.38 11.71 -0.40
CA GLY A 146 -26.96 11.47 -1.73
C GLY A 146 -25.89 11.30 -2.82
N HIS A 147 -24.86 12.15 -2.82
CA HIS A 147 -23.72 12.02 -3.75
C HIS A 147 -22.95 10.71 -3.53
N ARG A 148 -22.74 10.34 -2.26
CA ARG A 148 -22.09 9.07 -1.89
C ARG A 148 -22.88 7.87 -2.39
N GLU A 149 -24.20 7.88 -2.23
CA GLU A 149 -25.05 6.80 -2.71
C GLU A 149 -25.03 6.70 -4.25
N ALA A 150 -25.06 7.83 -4.95
CA ALA A 150 -24.92 7.86 -6.40
C ALA A 150 -23.58 7.28 -6.88
N LEU A 151 -22.47 7.62 -6.23
CA LEU A 151 -21.15 7.05 -6.54
C LEU A 151 -21.07 5.56 -6.20
N ALA A 152 -21.64 5.14 -5.07
CA ALA A 152 -21.68 3.73 -4.67
C ALA A 152 -22.44 2.87 -5.70
N GLN A 153 -23.54 3.38 -6.26
CA GLN A 153 -24.32 2.71 -7.31
C GLN A 153 -23.55 2.55 -8.63
N LEU A 154 -22.59 3.43 -8.92
CA LEU A 154 -21.75 3.35 -10.13
C LEU A 154 -20.67 2.25 -10.02
N GLY A 155 -20.28 1.89 -8.79
CA GLY A 155 -19.34 0.80 -8.47
C GLY A 155 -17.90 1.04 -8.93
N GLY A 156 -17.00 0.11 -8.57
CA GLY A 156 -15.58 0.14 -8.96
C GLY A 156 -14.80 1.28 -8.28
N TYR A 157 -13.79 1.81 -8.97
CA TYR A 157 -12.90 2.89 -8.47
C TYR A 157 -13.65 4.11 -7.91
N LEU A 158 -14.83 4.45 -8.46
CA LEU A 158 -15.63 5.57 -7.98
C LEU A 158 -16.30 5.31 -6.62
N ALA A 159 -16.58 4.05 -6.28
CA ALA A 159 -17.11 3.67 -4.97
C ALA A 159 -16.02 3.70 -3.89
N GLU A 160 -14.76 3.50 -4.26
CA GLU A 160 -13.61 3.63 -3.34
C GLU A 160 -13.41 5.09 -2.88
N ARG A 161 -13.83 6.07 -3.69
CA ARG A 161 -13.86 7.50 -3.33
C ARG A 161 -15.01 7.89 -2.40
N ALA A 162 -15.88 6.95 -2.02
CA ALA A 162 -16.95 7.25 -1.06
C ALA A 162 -16.41 7.70 0.31
N ALA A 163 -15.26 7.17 0.73
CA ALA A 163 -14.59 7.59 1.96
C ALA A 163 -14.10 9.04 1.90
N ASP A 164 -13.69 9.53 0.72
CA ASP A 164 -13.32 10.93 0.50
C ASP A 164 -14.51 11.87 0.74
N LEU A 165 -15.71 11.47 0.29
CA LEU A 165 -16.94 12.23 0.52
C LEU A 165 -17.33 12.24 2.00
N ASP A 166 -17.12 11.15 2.73
CA ASP A 166 -17.39 11.10 4.17
C ASP A 166 -16.50 12.09 4.94
N ASP A 167 -15.21 12.21 4.57
CA ASP A 167 -14.28 13.20 5.16
C ASP A 167 -14.72 14.65 4.85
N LEU A 168 -15.02 14.96 3.58
CA LEU A 168 -15.52 16.28 3.18
C LEU A 168 -16.81 16.65 3.90
N ARG A 169 -17.74 15.69 4.02
CA ARG A 169 -18.98 15.84 4.77
C ARG A 169 -18.71 16.19 6.22
N HIS A 170 -17.85 15.44 6.92
CA HIS A 170 -17.51 15.72 8.32
C HIS A 170 -16.92 17.11 8.51
N ARG A 171 -16.05 17.57 7.59
CA ARG A 171 -15.48 18.92 7.63
C ARG A 171 -16.55 20.00 7.39
N ALA A 172 -17.43 19.80 6.41
CA ALA A 172 -18.50 20.73 6.08
C ALA A 172 -19.52 20.86 7.23
N VAL A 173 -19.92 19.74 7.83
CA VAL A 173 -20.80 19.71 9.01
C VAL A 173 -20.14 20.42 10.19
N ALA A 174 -18.86 20.16 10.49
CA ALA A 174 -18.14 20.86 11.55
C ALA A 174 -18.12 22.38 11.32
N ALA A 175 -17.80 22.81 10.09
CA ALA A 175 -17.77 24.22 9.73
C ALA A 175 -19.15 24.89 9.87
N ALA A 176 -20.23 24.22 9.45
CA ALA A 176 -21.60 24.72 9.61
C ALA A 176 -22.04 24.83 11.08
N LEU A 177 -21.56 23.92 11.93
CA LEU A 177 -21.81 23.95 13.38
C LEU A 177 -20.89 24.91 14.14
N GLY A 178 -19.91 25.53 13.47
CA GLY A 178 -18.89 26.38 14.11
C GLY A 178 -17.91 25.59 14.99
N LEU A 179 -17.79 24.28 14.76
CA LEU A 179 -16.83 23.42 15.42
C LEU A 179 -15.48 23.45 14.68
N PRO A 180 -14.35 23.18 15.37
CA PRO A 180 -13.09 22.94 14.69
C PRO A 180 -13.24 21.81 13.65
N MET A 181 -12.80 22.05 12.42
CA MET A 181 -12.81 21.01 11.39
C MET A 181 -11.91 19.84 11.83
N PRO A 182 -12.31 18.58 11.54
CA PRO A 182 -11.43 17.43 11.73
C PRO A 182 -10.08 17.64 11.07
N GLY A 183 -9.02 17.15 11.69
CA GLY A 183 -7.68 17.28 11.16
C GLY A 183 -6.64 16.82 12.15
N LEU A 184 -5.39 16.78 11.68
CA LEU A 184 -4.28 16.33 12.48
C LEU A 184 -4.05 17.24 13.69
N PRO A 185 -3.83 16.66 14.87
CA PRO A 185 -3.51 17.43 16.06
C PRO A 185 -2.11 18.07 15.95
N SER A 186 -1.94 19.23 16.58
CA SER A 186 -0.65 19.93 16.66
C SER A 186 -0.36 20.33 18.12
N PRO A 187 0.11 19.38 18.95
CA PRO A 187 0.37 19.64 20.36
C PRO A 187 1.69 20.41 20.60
N GLY A 188 2.50 20.63 19.56
CA GLY A 188 3.79 21.33 19.66
C GLY A 188 4.93 20.49 20.23
N HIS A 189 4.76 19.18 20.30
CA HIS A 189 5.79 18.22 20.70
C HIS A 189 5.63 16.90 19.93
N PRO A 190 6.67 16.04 19.86
CA PRO A 190 6.56 14.74 19.22
C PRO A 190 5.50 13.83 19.86
N TYR A 191 4.74 13.07 19.05
CA TYR A 191 3.64 12.24 19.52
C TYR A 191 3.35 11.02 18.62
N VAL A 192 2.65 10.03 19.17
CA VAL A 192 2.12 8.90 18.40
C VAL A 192 0.68 9.20 18.00
N LEU A 193 0.41 9.26 16.70
CA LEU A 193 -0.93 9.51 16.18
C LEU A 193 -1.74 8.22 16.24
N VAL A 194 -2.89 8.27 16.91
CA VAL A 194 -3.86 7.17 16.97
C VAL A 194 -5.13 7.59 16.24
N ALA A 195 -5.64 6.76 15.33
CA ALA A 195 -6.88 7.06 14.61
C ALA A 195 -7.72 5.80 14.35
N THR A 196 -9.01 5.97 14.10
CA THR A 196 -9.84 4.87 13.61
C THR A 196 -9.42 4.49 12.18
N ASP A 197 -9.29 5.50 11.33
CA ASP A 197 -8.73 5.46 9.98
C ASP A 197 -8.18 6.85 9.64
N LEU A 198 -7.43 6.99 8.54
CA LEU A 198 -6.96 8.29 8.05
C LEU A 198 -7.45 8.56 6.63
N SER A 199 -8.06 9.73 6.42
CA SER A 199 -8.41 10.18 5.07
C SER A 199 -7.14 10.55 4.27
N PRO A 200 -7.20 10.58 2.93
CA PRO A 200 -6.09 11.08 2.12
C PRO A 200 -5.66 12.50 2.51
N ALA A 201 -6.61 13.35 2.89
CA ALA A 201 -6.32 14.72 3.33
C ALA A 201 -5.53 14.78 4.65
N ASP A 202 -5.86 13.92 5.62
CA ASP A 202 -5.12 13.84 6.88
C ASP A 202 -3.75 13.20 6.67
N THR A 203 -3.69 12.16 5.83
CA THR A 203 -2.46 11.46 5.46
C THR A 203 -1.46 12.45 4.81
N ALA A 204 -1.90 13.27 3.86
CA ALA A 204 -1.09 14.31 3.23
C ALA A 204 -0.52 15.35 4.21
N GLY A 205 -1.25 15.66 5.27
CA GLY A 205 -0.89 16.67 6.27
C GLY A 205 0.09 16.19 7.35
N LEU A 206 0.52 14.93 7.35
CA LEU A 206 1.38 14.38 8.41
C LEU A 206 2.69 15.17 8.53
N GLY A 207 2.81 15.88 9.66
CA GLY A 207 3.95 16.71 10.01
C GLY A 207 5.07 15.95 10.72
N PRO A 208 6.23 16.60 10.94
CA PRO A 208 7.43 15.98 11.51
C PRO A 208 7.28 15.58 12.99
N ASP A 209 6.27 16.12 13.70
CA ASP A 209 6.00 15.80 15.10
C ASP A 209 5.34 14.42 15.27
N VAL A 210 4.80 13.82 14.21
CA VAL A 210 4.27 12.46 14.26
C VAL A 210 5.44 11.48 14.23
N VAL A 211 5.70 10.78 15.34
CA VAL A 211 6.82 9.83 15.45
C VAL A 211 6.44 8.39 15.14
N ALA A 212 5.15 8.06 15.26
CA ALA A 212 4.58 6.80 14.79
C ALA A 212 3.08 6.98 14.54
N LEU A 213 2.53 6.03 13.78
CA LEU A 213 1.13 6.00 13.40
C LEU A 213 0.49 4.67 13.80
N VAL A 214 -0.67 4.73 14.44
CA VAL A 214 -1.46 3.53 14.73
C VAL A 214 -2.91 3.74 14.34
N THR A 215 -3.47 2.83 13.55
CA THR A 215 -4.89 2.85 13.20
C THR A 215 -5.64 1.59 13.64
N GLU A 216 -6.93 1.75 14.00
CA GLU A 216 -7.80 0.64 14.35
C GLU A 216 -8.26 -0.17 13.12
N HIS A 217 -8.44 0.52 11.99
CA HIS A 217 -8.74 -0.07 10.69
C HIS A 217 -7.60 0.17 9.69
N GLY A 218 -7.70 -0.43 8.51
CA GLY A 218 -6.74 -0.27 7.43
C GLY A 218 -5.93 -1.53 7.14
N GLY A 219 -5.58 -1.70 5.87
CA GLY A 219 -4.81 -2.83 5.37
C GLY A 219 -3.36 -2.51 5.03
N PRO A 220 -2.54 -3.53 4.74
CA PRO A 220 -1.14 -3.34 4.37
C PRO A 220 -0.94 -2.54 3.08
N THR A 221 -1.99 -2.43 2.25
CA THR A 221 -2.02 -1.67 1.00
C THR A 221 -2.85 -0.38 1.10
N SER A 222 -3.26 0.04 2.30
CA SER A 222 -4.01 1.29 2.46
C SER A 222 -3.14 2.51 2.12
N HIS A 223 -3.76 3.64 1.78
CA HIS A 223 -3.06 4.90 1.53
C HIS A 223 -2.20 5.30 2.73
N THR A 224 -2.70 5.07 3.95
CA THR A 224 -2.00 5.23 5.21
C THR A 224 -0.72 4.40 5.30
N ALA A 225 -0.79 3.11 4.96
CA ALA A 225 0.37 2.20 4.97
C ALA A 225 1.42 2.61 3.93
N ILE A 226 0.98 2.99 2.73
CA ILE A 226 1.86 3.44 1.64
C ILE A 226 2.59 4.72 2.07
N LEU A 227 1.89 5.71 2.60
CA LEU A 227 2.52 6.95 3.02
C LEU A 227 3.48 6.75 4.19
N ALA A 228 3.09 5.96 5.19
CA ALA A 228 3.94 5.67 6.34
C ALA A 228 5.29 5.09 5.88
N ARG A 229 5.27 4.16 4.91
CA ARG A 229 6.49 3.59 4.29
C ARG A 229 7.29 4.65 3.53
N ALA A 230 6.63 5.46 2.71
CA ALA A 230 7.28 6.51 1.92
C ALA A 230 8.00 7.54 2.82
N ARG A 231 7.45 7.82 4.00
CA ARG A 231 8.04 8.73 5.00
C ARG A 231 8.99 8.04 6.00
N GLY A 232 9.12 6.70 5.96
CA GLY A 232 9.88 5.95 6.98
C GLY A 232 9.33 6.15 8.41
N LEU A 233 8.02 6.35 8.52
CA LEU A 233 7.30 6.51 9.78
C LEU A 233 6.87 5.14 10.28
N PRO A 234 7.28 4.70 11.49
CA PRO A 234 6.80 3.43 12.06
C PRO A 234 5.27 3.41 12.12
N ALA A 235 4.65 2.35 11.60
CA ALA A 235 3.20 2.28 11.53
C ALA A 235 2.62 0.89 11.75
N VAL A 236 1.50 0.85 12.47
CA VAL A 236 0.70 -0.34 12.75
C VAL A 236 -0.76 -0.05 12.38
N VAL A 237 -1.39 -0.92 11.60
CA VAL A 237 -2.81 -0.82 11.23
C VAL A 237 -3.59 -2.01 11.78
N ALA A 238 -4.92 -2.01 11.65
CA ALA A 238 -5.78 -3.08 12.14
C ALA A 238 -5.59 -3.39 13.65
N CYS A 239 -5.21 -2.38 14.46
CA CYS A 239 -4.95 -2.55 15.88
C CYS A 239 -6.23 -2.28 16.70
N GLN A 240 -7.00 -3.34 16.97
CA GLN A 240 -8.26 -3.24 17.71
C GLN A 240 -8.07 -2.65 19.12
N GLY A 241 -8.95 -1.72 19.51
CA GLY A 241 -8.98 -1.12 20.84
C GLY A 241 -7.94 -0.03 21.09
N VAL A 242 -7.10 0.33 20.11
CA VAL A 242 -6.10 1.41 20.26
C VAL A 242 -6.75 2.79 20.48
N THR A 243 -7.92 3.03 19.87
CA THR A 243 -8.69 4.28 20.00
C THR A 243 -9.25 4.50 21.40
N GLY A 244 -9.33 3.44 22.21
CA GLY A 244 -9.70 3.50 23.63
C GLY A 244 -8.60 4.02 24.56
N LEU A 245 -7.38 4.24 24.06
CA LEU A 245 -6.30 4.83 24.85
C LEU A 245 -6.54 6.32 25.08
N ALA A 246 -6.31 6.78 26.32
CA ALA A 246 -6.45 8.20 26.65
C ALA A 246 -5.30 9.03 26.06
N ASP A 247 -5.60 10.24 25.61
CA ASP A 247 -4.56 11.18 25.15
C ASP A 247 -3.54 11.43 26.26
N GLY A 248 -2.25 11.50 25.87
CA GLY A 248 -1.11 11.60 26.79
C GLY A 248 -0.60 10.24 27.31
N THR A 249 -1.31 9.13 27.08
CA THR A 249 -0.79 7.79 27.42
C THR A 249 0.48 7.52 26.62
N VAL A 250 1.59 7.24 27.28
CA VAL A 250 2.86 6.96 26.58
C VAL A 250 2.85 5.53 26.07
N ILE A 251 3.01 5.38 24.76
CA ILE A 251 3.10 4.08 24.10
C ILE A 251 4.39 3.94 23.30
N GLY A 252 4.83 2.70 23.14
CA GLY A 252 5.86 2.30 22.18
C GLY A 252 5.21 1.55 21.03
N VAL A 253 5.69 1.81 19.82
CA VAL A 253 5.20 1.21 18.58
C VAL A 253 6.37 0.56 17.87
N ASP A 254 6.25 -0.74 17.55
CA ASP A 254 7.13 -1.45 16.64
C ASP A 254 6.35 -1.73 15.35
N GLY A 255 6.60 -0.91 14.33
CA GLY A 255 5.88 -0.98 13.06
C GLY A 255 6.31 -2.15 12.16
N GLY A 256 7.30 -2.94 12.56
CA GLY A 256 7.65 -4.20 11.89
C GLY A 256 6.87 -5.38 12.46
N THR A 257 6.87 -5.54 13.78
CA THR A 257 6.16 -6.65 14.46
C THR A 257 4.66 -6.43 14.61
N GLY A 258 4.21 -5.17 14.56
CA GLY A 258 2.82 -4.79 14.85
C GLY A 258 2.53 -4.62 16.34
N GLU A 259 3.56 -4.68 17.19
CA GLU A 259 3.40 -4.63 18.64
C GLU A 259 3.30 -3.20 19.18
N ILE A 260 2.39 -3.01 20.13
CA ILE A 260 2.23 -1.76 20.86
C ILE A 260 2.39 -2.02 22.36
N ALA A 261 3.35 -1.33 22.96
CA ALA A 261 3.61 -1.35 24.39
C ALA A 261 2.96 -0.13 25.07
N ILE A 262 2.17 -0.35 26.12
CA ILE A 262 1.44 0.72 26.81
C ILE A 262 2.08 1.03 28.16
N GLY A 263 2.18 2.31 28.50
CA GLY A 263 2.62 2.76 29.82
C GLY A 263 4.13 2.74 29.99
N LEU A 264 4.88 3.14 28.97
CA LEU A 264 6.33 3.26 29.05
C LEU A 264 6.74 4.42 29.98
N SER A 265 7.79 4.19 30.76
CA SER A 265 8.46 5.24 31.52
C SER A 265 9.26 6.18 30.61
N GLU A 266 9.55 7.40 31.08
CA GLU A 266 10.39 8.37 30.34
C GLU A 266 11.75 7.78 29.93
N ARG A 267 12.32 6.92 30.78
CA ARG A 267 13.58 6.23 30.49
C ARG A 267 13.45 5.29 29.31
N GLU A 268 12.41 4.45 29.29
CA GLU A 268 12.15 3.49 28.22
C GLU A 268 11.84 4.21 26.90
N THR A 269 11.03 5.27 26.93
CA THR A 269 10.78 6.13 25.75
C THR A 269 12.08 6.68 25.17
N ALA A 270 12.97 7.19 26.02
CA ALA A 270 14.25 7.71 25.58
C ALA A 270 15.21 6.61 25.07
N ASP A 271 15.15 5.40 25.65
CA ASP A 271 15.91 4.23 25.17
C ASP A 271 15.45 3.80 23.77
N VAL A 272 14.14 3.76 23.51
CA VAL A 272 13.57 3.48 22.19
C VAL A 272 14.06 4.50 21.15
N GLY A 273 13.97 5.80 21.47
CA GLY A 273 14.44 6.86 20.57
C GLY A 273 15.94 6.76 20.25
N ARG A 274 16.78 6.51 21.27
CA ARG A 274 18.23 6.31 21.07
C ARG A 274 18.53 5.09 20.19
N ALA A 275 17.84 3.98 20.43
CA ALA A 275 18.02 2.76 19.67
C ALA A 275 17.62 2.94 18.20
N GLU A 276 16.52 3.64 17.93
CA GLU A 276 16.06 3.92 16.56
C GLU A 276 17.02 4.86 15.81
N ILE A 277 17.51 5.92 16.46
CA ILE A 277 18.53 6.81 15.86
C ILE A 277 19.78 6.02 15.48
N ALA A 278 20.26 5.15 16.38
CA ALA A 278 21.42 4.31 16.12
C ALA A 278 21.17 3.30 14.99
N ARG A 279 19.96 2.71 14.93
CA ARG A 279 19.53 1.81 13.85
C ARG A 279 19.54 2.53 12.50
N ARG A 280 18.87 3.67 12.40
CA ARG A 280 18.82 4.49 11.17
C ARG A 280 20.22 4.91 10.69
N ALA A 281 21.11 5.27 11.62
CA ALA A 281 22.49 5.59 11.29
C ALA A 281 23.24 4.40 10.66
N ARG A 282 23.06 3.18 11.19
CA ARG A 282 23.66 1.96 10.60
C ARG A 282 23.10 1.67 9.22
N LEU A 283 21.77 1.70 9.06
CA LEU A 283 21.09 1.43 7.79
C LEU A 283 21.56 2.36 6.66
N ARG A 284 21.73 3.66 6.96
CA ARG A 284 22.27 4.65 5.99
C ARG A 284 23.67 4.31 5.47
N THR A 285 24.45 3.57 6.25
CA THR A 285 25.81 3.13 5.88
C THR A 285 25.85 1.73 5.27
N SER A 286 24.71 1.02 5.20
CA SER A 286 24.62 -0.33 4.64
C SER A 286 24.92 -0.32 3.14
N ARG A 287 25.90 -1.11 2.70
CA ARG A 287 26.36 -1.24 1.30
C ARG A 287 26.66 -2.72 0.99
N GLY A 288 26.73 -3.07 -0.29
CA GLY A 288 27.15 -4.40 -0.76
C GLY A 288 26.00 -5.35 -1.14
N PRO A 289 26.30 -6.59 -1.57
CA PRO A 289 25.27 -7.56 -1.99
C PRO A 289 24.52 -8.16 -0.79
N GLY A 290 23.38 -8.81 -1.03
CA GLY A 290 22.68 -9.56 0.01
C GLY A 290 23.38 -10.87 0.38
N ARG A 291 23.66 -11.06 1.67
CA ARG A 291 24.25 -12.29 2.20
C ARG A 291 23.79 -12.56 3.63
N THR A 292 23.73 -13.84 3.99
CA THR A 292 23.61 -14.29 5.38
C THR A 292 24.92 -14.10 6.15
N ALA A 293 24.90 -14.22 7.48
CA ALA A 293 26.07 -14.10 8.35
C ALA A 293 27.19 -15.13 8.01
N ASP A 294 26.82 -16.32 7.53
CA ASP A 294 27.74 -17.37 7.04
C ASP A 294 28.09 -17.23 5.55
N GLY A 295 27.67 -16.16 4.90
CA GLY A 295 28.09 -15.77 3.55
C GLY A 295 27.26 -16.34 2.40
N HIS A 296 26.14 -17.04 2.68
CA HIS A 296 25.21 -17.52 1.65
C HIS A 296 24.67 -16.32 0.86
N ALA A 297 24.83 -16.33 -0.46
CA ALA A 297 24.42 -15.23 -1.32
C ALA A 297 22.91 -15.25 -1.57
N VAL A 298 22.26 -14.08 -1.44
CA VAL A 298 20.86 -13.87 -1.76
C VAL A 298 20.77 -12.58 -2.56
N LYS A 299 20.27 -12.65 -3.80
CA LYS A 299 20.17 -11.44 -4.64
C LYS A 299 19.13 -10.49 -4.08
N LEU A 300 19.53 -9.26 -3.75
CA LEU A 300 18.61 -8.17 -3.43
C LEU A 300 18.37 -7.31 -4.67
N LEU A 301 17.14 -7.29 -5.15
CA LEU A 301 16.74 -6.69 -6.42
C LEU A 301 15.69 -5.59 -6.20
N LEU A 302 15.48 -4.76 -7.21
CA LEU A 302 14.49 -3.68 -7.18
C LEU A 302 13.20 -4.01 -7.93
N ASN A 303 12.10 -3.52 -7.39
CA ASN A 303 10.83 -3.34 -8.08
C ASN A 303 10.79 -1.92 -8.66
N ILE A 304 10.61 -1.79 -9.99
CA ILE A 304 10.53 -0.50 -10.69
C ILE A 304 9.34 -0.46 -11.65
N GLY A 305 8.84 0.72 -11.95
CA GLY A 305 7.86 1.02 -12.99
C GLY A 305 8.43 1.78 -14.19
N SER A 306 9.60 2.42 -14.02
CA SER A 306 10.27 3.17 -15.08
C SER A 306 11.78 3.26 -14.85
N ALA A 307 12.51 3.78 -15.84
CA ALA A 307 13.93 4.09 -15.68
C ALA A 307 14.19 5.19 -14.62
N ALA A 308 13.21 6.06 -14.33
CA ALA A 308 13.33 7.11 -13.33
C ALA A 308 13.52 6.54 -11.92
N ASP A 309 12.92 5.38 -11.63
CA ASP A 309 13.04 4.70 -10.32
C ASP A 309 14.46 4.14 -10.07
N LEU A 310 15.30 4.09 -11.11
CA LEU A 310 16.70 3.71 -10.99
C LEU A 310 17.62 4.90 -10.72
N ALA A 311 17.13 6.14 -10.89
CA ALA A 311 17.90 7.34 -10.63
C ALA A 311 17.92 7.64 -9.11
N PRO A 312 19.02 8.16 -8.57
CA PRO A 312 18.96 8.81 -7.26
C PRO A 312 18.01 10.02 -7.38
N HIS A 313 16.85 10.00 -6.71
CA HIS A 313 15.95 11.16 -6.70
C HIS A 313 16.68 12.40 -6.12
N GLY A 314 17.12 13.25 -7.05
CA GLY A 314 17.78 14.53 -6.84
C GLY A 314 17.91 15.36 -8.13
N ALA A 315 17.32 14.89 -9.24
CA ALA A 315 17.29 15.61 -10.50
C ALA A 315 15.95 15.36 -11.22
N GLY A 316 15.04 16.34 -11.15
CA GLY A 316 13.93 16.48 -12.10
C GLY A 316 12.56 15.97 -11.65
N ALA A 317 11.92 16.70 -10.74
CA ALA A 317 10.46 16.89 -10.79
C ALA A 317 10.23 18.41 -10.79
N GLY A 318 10.10 18.99 -11.99
CA GLY A 318 9.99 20.43 -12.18
C GLY A 318 10.00 20.82 -13.65
N THR A 319 8.79 21.09 -14.16
CA THR A 319 8.47 21.89 -15.34
C THR A 319 8.64 21.25 -16.73
N ALA A 320 7.50 20.83 -17.28
CA ALA A 320 7.21 21.09 -18.68
C ALA A 320 6.92 22.60 -18.84
N GLU A 321 7.71 23.25 -19.68
CA GLU A 321 7.53 24.52 -20.41
C GLU A 321 6.75 25.69 -19.79
N THR A 322 7.39 26.86 -19.68
CA THR A 322 7.07 28.08 -20.46
C THR A 322 7.99 29.27 -20.09
N GLY A 323 8.32 30.10 -21.07
CA GLY A 323 8.48 31.55 -20.85
C GLY A 323 9.88 32.11 -20.67
N THR A 324 10.42 32.67 -21.76
CA THR A 324 11.54 33.64 -21.77
C THR A 324 11.20 34.93 -21.01
N ALA A 325 12.05 35.37 -20.08
CA ALA A 325 12.20 36.79 -19.72
C ALA A 325 13.53 37.07 -19.00
N GLU A 326 14.20 38.13 -19.45
CA GLU A 326 15.39 38.74 -18.86
C GLU A 326 15.08 39.42 -17.50
N THR A 327 16.06 39.48 -16.59
CA THR A 327 16.67 40.70 -16.01
C THR A 327 17.28 40.46 -14.61
N GLY A 328 18.36 41.19 -14.33
CA GLY A 328 18.49 41.91 -13.06
C GLY A 328 19.22 41.22 -11.89
N ALA A 329 20.49 41.58 -11.72
CA ALA A 329 21.20 41.43 -10.46
C ALA A 329 20.67 42.42 -9.39
N GLU A 330 20.58 41.98 -8.14
CA GLU A 330 21.14 42.63 -6.94
C GLU A 330 20.76 41.82 -5.68
N GLY A 331 21.76 41.52 -4.85
CA GLY A 331 21.59 40.77 -3.61
C GLY A 331 21.46 41.64 -2.37
N VAL A 332 20.91 41.09 -1.30
CA VAL A 332 21.26 41.44 0.10
C VAL A 332 21.11 40.18 0.95
N GLY A 333 22.14 39.88 1.74
CA GLY A 333 22.18 38.72 2.64
C GLY A 333 21.45 38.95 3.97
N ALA A 334 21.09 37.84 4.61
CA ALA A 334 20.86 37.75 6.04
C ALA A 334 21.19 36.33 6.51
N GLU A 335 22.19 36.23 7.39
CA GLU A 335 22.59 35.01 8.11
C GLU A 335 21.52 34.64 9.15
N GLY A 336 21.16 33.36 9.21
CA GLY A 336 20.22 32.79 10.17
C GLY A 336 20.53 31.32 10.43
N VAL A 337 20.60 30.95 11.70
CA VAL A 337 21.17 29.72 12.28
C VAL A 337 20.39 28.47 11.84
N GLY A 338 21.14 27.43 11.43
CA GLY A 338 20.62 26.24 10.76
C GLY A 338 19.72 25.35 11.61
N ALA A 339 18.56 25.04 11.03
CA ALA A 339 17.84 23.79 11.26
C ALA A 339 18.18 22.85 10.09
N GLU A 340 18.87 21.75 10.37
CA GLU A 340 19.09 20.69 9.39
C GLU A 340 17.74 20.01 9.10
N GLY A 341 17.08 20.49 8.06
CA GLY A 341 15.92 19.82 7.46
C GLY A 341 16.35 18.48 6.88
N VAL A 342 15.68 17.42 7.29
CA VAL A 342 15.85 16.07 6.76
C VAL A 342 15.25 16.05 5.35
N GLY A 343 16.07 16.40 4.36
CA GLY A 343 15.76 16.16 2.95
C GLY A 343 15.82 14.66 2.68
N ALA A 344 14.73 14.12 2.11
CA ALA A 344 14.73 12.76 1.56
C ALA A 344 15.63 12.72 0.33
N GLU A 345 16.91 12.37 0.52
CA GLU A 345 17.86 12.14 -0.57
C GLU A 345 17.55 10.80 -1.25
N GLY A 346 17.29 10.83 -2.56
CA GLY A 346 16.90 9.65 -3.33
C GLY A 346 18.07 8.74 -3.68
N VAL A 347 17.77 7.45 -3.81
CA VAL A 347 18.78 6.41 -3.91
C VAL A 347 18.46 5.45 -5.06
N GLY A 348 19.26 5.50 -6.13
CA GLY A 348 19.19 4.56 -7.27
C GLY A 348 19.78 3.19 -6.95
N ALA A 349 19.73 2.25 -7.91
CA ALA A 349 20.19 0.85 -7.71
C ALA A 349 21.62 0.74 -7.16
N GLU A 350 22.56 1.53 -7.68
CA GLU A 350 23.94 1.59 -7.19
C GLU A 350 24.05 2.25 -5.81
N GLY A 351 23.18 3.24 -5.51
CA GLY A 351 23.18 3.95 -4.24
C GLY A 351 22.69 3.09 -3.07
N VAL A 352 21.71 2.20 -3.28
CA VAL A 352 21.22 1.24 -2.27
C VAL A 352 22.00 -0.07 -2.27
N GLY A 353 22.87 -0.29 -3.26
CA GLY A 353 23.60 -1.55 -3.45
C GLY A 353 22.71 -2.72 -3.88
N ALA A 354 21.65 -2.44 -4.65
CA ALA A 354 20.84 -3.49 -5.25
C ALA A 354 21.56 -4.14 -6.43
N GLU A 355 21.33 -5.42 -6.64
CA GLU A 355 22.04 -6.28 -7.61
C GLU A 355 21.33 -6.37 -8.96
N GLY A 356 20.32 -5.52 -9.20
CA GLY A 356 19.54 -5.46 -10.43
C GLY A 356 18.05 -5.21 -10.17
N VAL A 357 17.23 -5.49 -11.18
CA VAL A 357 15.77 -5.33 -11.17
C VAL A 357 15.12 -6.70 -11.23
N GLY A 358 14.40 -7.08 -10.17
CA GLY A 358 13.70 -8.36 -10.05
C GLY A 358 12.23 -8.27 -10.48
N LEU A 359 11.72 -7.05 -10.65
CA LEU A 359 10.40 -6.79 -11.23
C LEU A 359 10.38 -5.41 -11.89
N PHE A 360 10.36 -5.40 -13.22
CA PHE A 360 9.98 -4.24 -14.00
C PHE A 360 8.50 -4.34 -14.37
N ARG A 361 7.69 -3.51 -13.71
CA ARG A 361 6.24 -3.37 -13.90
C ARG A 361 5.98 -2.56 -15.17
N THR A 362 5.50 -3.21 -16.22
CA THR A 362 5.27 -2.54 -17.51
C THR A 362 3.97 -1.74 -17.54
N GLU A 363 3.07 -1.94 -16.58
CA GLU A 363 1.74 -1.32 -16.55
C GLU A 363 1.80 0.21 -16.61
N PHE A 364 2.79 0.84 -15.97
CA PHE A 364 2.97 2.30 -15.96
C PHE A 364 3.12 2.91 -17.35
N LEU A 365 3.60 2.14 -18.34
CA LEU A 365 3.68 2.62 -19.73
C LEU A 365 2.31 2.67 -20.42
N PHE A 366 1.32 1.96 -19.86
CA PHE A 366 -0.02 1.79 -20.40
C PHE A 366 -1.08 2.60 -19.63
N LEU A 367 -0.87 2.87 -18.33
CA LEU A 367 -1.79 3.60 -17.46
C LEU A 367 -2.07 5.02 -17.98
N ASP A 368 -3.29 5.50 -17.75
CA ASP A 368 -3.79 6.85 -18.12
C ASP A 368 -3.75 7.20 -19.61
N ARG A 369 -3.64 6.18 -20.49
CA ARG A 369 -3.65 6.36 -21.94
C ARG A 369 -5.00 6.01 -22.56
N ARG A 370 -5.36 6.76 -23.61
CA ARG A 370 -6.54 6.48 -24.47
C ARG A 370 -6.25 5.49 -25.60
N GLN A 371 -4.98 5.24 -25.89
CA GLN A 371 -4.49 4.32 -26.91
C GLN A 371 -3.30 3.53 -26.34
N PRO A 372 -3.08 2.28 -26.77
CA PRO A 372 -1.94 1.51 -26.30
C PRO A 372 -0.62 2.18 -26.73
N PRO A 373 0.46 2.07 -25.93
CA PRO A 373 1.78 2.53 -26.33
C PRO A 373 2.21 1.87 -27.63
N SER A 374 2.78 2.67 -28.54
CA SER A 374 3.29 2.15 -29.82
C SER A 374 4.46 1.19 -29.59
N PHE A 375 4.77 0.38 -30.60
CA PHE A 375 5.94 -0.49 -30.58
C PHE A 375 7.24 0.31 -30.29
N GLU A 376 7.42 1.45 -30.95
CA GLU A 376 8.59 2.31 -30.79
C GLU A 376 8.69 2.90 -29.37
N GLU A 377 7.56 3.33 -28.79
CA GLU A 377 7.51 3.84 -27.42
C GLU A 377 7.90 2.75 -26.41
N GLN A 378 7.39 1.53 -26.61
CA GLN A 378 7.76 0.38 -25.79
C GLN A 378 9.24 0.05 -25.92
N VAL A 379 9.78 0.02 -27.15
CA VAL A 379 11.22 -0.22 -27.38
C VAL A 379 12.07 0.81 -26.66
N ALA A 380 11.73 2.11 -26.77
CA ALA A 380 12.47 3.18 -26.13
C ALA A 380 12.48 3.03 -24.60
N ALA A 381 11.31 2.81 -24.00
CA ALA A 381 11.17 2.64 -22.55
C ALA A 381 11.95 1.43 -22.01
N TYR A 382 11.87 0.29 -22.69
CA TYR A 382 12.60 -0.91 -22.27
C TYR A 382 14.12 -0.78 -22.47
N ALA A 383 14.56 -0.20 -23.60
CA ALA A 383 15.98 -0.02 -23.90
C ALA A 383 16.65 0.94 -22.90
N GLU A 384 15.92 1.95 -22.43
CA GLU A 384 16.42 2.86 -21.39
C GLU A 384 16.76 2.12 -20.08
N VAL A 385 15.87 1.24 -19.62
CA VAL A 385 16.11 0.43 -18.42
C VAL A 385 17.27 -0.54 -18.63
N PHE A 386 17.29 -1.25 -19.76
CA PHE A 386 18.35 -2.22 -20.09
C PHE A 386 19.74 -1.57 -20.21
N GLY A 387 19.81 -0.29 -20.61
CA GLY A 387 21.06 0.46 -20.66
C GLY A 387 21.61 0.91 -19.30
N ARG A 388 20.79 0.85 -18.24
CA ARG A 388 21.17 1.32 -16.88
C ARG A 388 21.57 0.20 -15.93
N VAL A 389 21.06 -1.01 -16.14
CA VAL A 389 21.25 -2.16 -15.22
C VAL A 389 21.38 -3.47 -16.01
N GLU A 390 22.32 -4.33 -15.60
CA GLU A 390 22.62 -5.58 -16.31
C GLU A 390 21.51 -6.64 -16.14
N HIS A 391 21.02 -6.83 -14.91
CA HIS A 391 20.01 -7.83 -14.60
C HIS A 391 18.62 -7.19 -14.49
N VAL A 392 17.72 -7.54 -15.41
CA VAL A 392 16.34 -7.04 -15.44
C VAL A 392 15.36 -8.18 -15.70
N ILE A 393 14.36 -8.32 -14.83
CA ILE A 393 13.21 -9.20 -15.02
C ILE A 393 12.00 -8.35 -15.41
N VAL A 394 11.59 -8.43 -16.66
CA VAL A 394 10.41 -7.73 -17.21
C VAL A 394 9.17 -8.56 -16.97
N ARG A 395 8.15 -7.96 -16.36
CA ARG A 395 6.80 -8.54 -16.30
C ARG A 395 5.97 -7.99 -17.43
N THR A 396 5.39 -8.86 -18.26
CA THR A 396 4.42 -8.43 -19.28
C THR A 396 3.18 -7.83 -18.61
N LEU A 397 2.35 -7.13 -19.39
CA LEU A 397 1.22 -6.35 -18.89
C LEU A 397 0.33 -7.13 -17.90
N ASP A 398 0.25 -6.66 -16.65
CA ASP A 398 -0.69 -7.07 -15.60
C ASP A 398 -1.77 -6.00 -15.39
N ALA A 399 -2.69 -5.93 -16.36
CA ALA A 399 -3.87 -5.09 -16.30
C ALA A 399 -5.15 -5.93 -16.35
N GLY A 400 -6.23 -5.39 -15.82
CA GLY A 400 -7.54 -6.05 -15.75
C GLY A 400 -8.64 -5.00 -15.51
N THR A 401 -9.85 -5.45 -15.20
CA THR A 401 -10.98 -4.57 -14.90
C THR A 401 -10.81 -3.79 -13.59
N ASP A 402 -9.89 -4.22 -12.72
CA ASP A 402 -9.44 -3.55 -11.48
C ASP A 402 -8.46 -2.40 -11.76
N LYS A 403 -7.79 -2.44 -12.92
CA LYS A 403 -6.88 -1.40 -13.41
C LYS A 403 -7.28 -1.04 -14.84
N PRO A 404 -8.45 -0.39 -15.01
CA PRO A 404 -9.08 -0.28 -16.32
C PRO A 404 -8.20 0.53 -17.26
N LEU A 405 -7.76 -0.11 -18.34
CA LEU A 405 -7.11 0.53 -19.48
C LEU A 405 -8.19 0.80 -20.54
N PRO A 406 -8.60 2.06 -20.77
CA PRO A 406 -9.75 2.38 -21.62
C PRO A 406 -9.69 1.77 -23.03
N PHE A 407 -8.48 1.66 -23.58
CA PHE A 407 -8.26 1.10 -24.92
C PHE A 407 -8.40 -0.43 -24.99
N LEU A 408 -8.38 -1.16 -23.87
CA LEU A 408 -8.62 -2.61 -23.88
C LEU A 408 -10.11 -2.95 -24.06
N GLY A 409 -11.03 -2.00 -23.81
CA GLY A 409 -12.47 -2.22 -24.02
C GLY A 409 -13.05 -3.40 -23.24
N LEU A 410 -12.44 -3.78 -22.11
CA LEU A 410 -12.86 -4.93 -21.32
C LEU A 410 -14.27 -4.71 -20.74
N PRO A 411 -15.15 -5.72 -20.77
CA PRO A 411 -16.47 -5.61 -20.15
C PRO A 411 -16.32 -5.44 -18.62
N ARG A 412 -17.24 -4.71 -17.98
CA ARG A 412 -17.28 -4.65 -16.52
C ARG A 412 -17.54 -6.05 -15.96
N GLU A 413 -16.79 -6.44 -14.95
CA GLU A 413 -16.91 -7.73 -14.25
C GLU A 413 -17.38 -7.52 -12.82
N GLN A 414 -18.12 -8.49 -12.27
CA GLN A 414 -18.55 -8.43 -10.86
C GLN A 414 -17.36 -8.58 -9.89
N ASN A 415 -16.37 -9.40 -10.25
CA ASN A 415 -15.18 -9.66 -9.45
C ASN A 415 -13.92 -9.47 -10.31
N PRO A 416 -13.48 -8.22 -10.52
CA PRO A 416 -12.33 -7.90 -11.38
C PRO A 416 -11.06 -8.70 -11.08
N ALA A 417 -10.72 -8.88 -9.80
CA ALA A 417 -9.56 -9.66 -9.39
C ALA A 417 -9.63 -11.14 -9.84
N LEU A 418 -10.83 -11.71 -9.97
CA LEU A 418 -11.02 -13.10 -10.42
C LEU A 418 -11.24 -13.23 -11.94
N GLY A 419 -11.27 -12.10 -12.65
CA GLY A 419 -11.71 -11.99 -14.04
C GLY A 419 -10.60 -12.03 -15.08
N VAL A 420 -10.80 -11.24 -16.15
CA VAL A 420 -9.84 -11.08 -17.26
C VAL A 420 -8.77 -10.07 -16.87
N ARG A 421 -7.69 -10.60 -16.27
CA ARG A 421 -6.51 -9.85 -15.83
C ARG A 421 -5.21 -10.53 -16.24
N GLY A 422 -4.15 -9.74 -16.43
CA GLY A 422 -2.79 -10.21 -16.69
C GLY A 422 -2.70 -10.99 -17.98
N LEU A 423 -2.06 -12.17 -17.97
CA LEU A 423 -1.92 -13.00 -19.16
C LEU A 423 -3.27 -13.35 -19.81
N ARG A 424 -4.38 -13.34 -19.05
CA ARG A 424 -5.71 -13.67 -19.60
C ARG A 424 -6.24 -12.61 -20.57
N VAL A 425 -5.72 -11.38 -20.54
CA VAL A 425 -6.06 -10.34 -21.53
C VAL A 425 -5.72 -10.80 -22.95
N ASP A 426 -4.67 -11.61 -23.11
CA ASP A 426 -4.25 -12.21 -24.38
C ASP A 426 -5.35 -13.06 -25.05
N ARG A 427 -6.32 -13.58 -24.27
CA ARG A 427 -7.46 -14.33 -24.81
C ARG A 427 -8.44 -13.47 -25.60
N LEU A 428 -8.46 -12.17 -25.32
CA LEU A 428 -9.33 -11.20 -25.98
C LEU A 428 -8.55 -10.33 -26.98
N LEU A 429 -7.31 -9.97 -26.63
CA LEU A 429 -6.48 -9.01 -27.36
C LEU A 429 -5.03 -9.55 -27.50
N PRO A 430 -4.81 -10.63 -28.29
CA PRO A 430 -3.51 -11.28 -28.40
C PRO A 430 -2.39 -10.36 -28.95
N GLU A 431 -2.76 -9.35 -29.75
CA GLU A 431 -1.84 -8.38 -30.34
C GLU A 431 -1.09 -7.54 -29.29
N VAL A 432 -1.67 -7.34 -28.11
CA VAL A 432 -1.04 -6.57 -27.03
C VAL A 432 0.20 -7.30 -26.53
N LEU A 433 0.07 -8.59 -26.22
CA LEU A 433 1.18 -9.40 -25.75
C LEU A 433 2.23 -9.62 -26.84
N ASP A 434 1.80 -9.90 -28.08
CA ASP A 434 2.74 -10.10 -29.19
C ASP A 434 3.56 -8.83 -29.47
N THR A 435 2.92 -7.66 -29.53
CA THR A 435 3.61 -6.37 -29.71
C THR A 435 4.59 -6.11 -28.56
N GLN A 436 4.19 -6.42 -27.32
CA GLN A 436 5.04 -6.22 -26.16
C GLN A 436 6.28 -7.14 -26.19
N LEU A 437 6.12 -8.43 -26.51
CA LEU A 437 7.24 -9.36 -26.62
C LEU A 437 8.19 -8.96 -27.77
N ASP A 438 7.66 -8.49 -28.89
CA ASP A 438 8.46 -7.97 -30.01
C ASP A 438 9.25 -6.73 -29.59
N ALA A 439 8.63 -5.81 -28.85
CA ALA A 439 9.27 -4.60 -28.35
C ALA A 439 10.38 -4.92 -27.34
N ILE A 440 10.14 -5.83 -26.38
CA ILE A 440 11.16 -6.30 -25.43
C ILE A 440 12.36 -6.89 -26.18
N ALA A 441 12.12 -7.76 -27.16
CA ALA A 441 13.18 -8.40 -27.93
C ALA A 441 13.97 -7.39 -28.79
N ALA A 442 13.30 -6.39 -29.36
CA ALA A 442 13.95 -5.31 -30.11
C ALA A 442 14.81 -4.42 -29.19
N ALA A 443 14.28 -4.01 -28.04
CA ALA A 443 15.02 -3.25 -27.04
C ALA A 443 16.24 -4.02 -26.51
N ALA A 444 16.10 -5.31 -26.24
CA ALA A 444 17.20 -6.18 -25.82
C ALA A 444 18.33 -6.22 -26.85
N ARG A 445 18.00 -6.39 -28.14
CA ARG A 445 18.99 -6.34 -29.24
C ARG A 445 19.66 -4.97 -29.37
N GLN A 446 18.90 -3.89 -29.20
CA GLN A 446 19.42 -2.53 -29.27
C GLN A 446 20.40 -2.24 -28.13
N ALA A 447 20.09 -2.68 -26.91
CA ALA A 447 20.92 -2.48 -25.74
C ALA A 447 22.05 -3.51 -25.59
N GLY A 448 22.05 -4.59 -26.37
CA GLY A 448 22.96 -5.73 -26.17
C GLY A 448 22.71 -6.46 -24.84
N ALA A 449 21.47 -6.43 -24.35
CA ALA A 449 21.06 -6.97 -23.06
C ALA A 449 20.35 -8.34 -23.20
N GLU A 450 20.35 -9.13 -22.13
CA GLU A 450 19.65 -10.41 -22.04
C GLU A 450 18.60 -10.38 -20.90
N PRO A 451 17.50 -9.62 -21.06
CA PRO A 451 16.49 -9.53 -20.02
C PRO A 451 15.79 -10.87 -19.79
N TRP A 452 15.35 -11.08 -18.56
CA TRP A 452 14.45 -12.17 -18.22
C TRP A 452 13.02 -11.67 -18.39
N VAL A 453 12.11 -12.52 -18.85
CA VAL A 453 10.72 -12.11 -19.12
C VAL A 453 9.75 -13.07 -18.47
N MET A 454 8.73 -12.56 -17.78
CA MET A 454 7.71 -13.37 -17.12
C MET A 454 6.29 -12.89 -17.38
N ALA A 455 5.35 -13.85 -17.38
CA ALA A 455 3.92 -13.58 -17.48
C ALA A 455 3.26 -13.52 -16.08
N PRO A 456 2.36 -12.55 -15.84
CA PRO A 456 1.49 -12.48 -14.66
C PRO A 456 0.27 -13.40 -14.79
N MET A 457 -0.42 -13.67 -13.68
CA MET A 457 -1.71 -14.35 -13.57
C MET A 457 -1.77 -15.75 -14.21
N VAL A 458 -0.61 -16.41 -14.34
CA VAL A 458 -0.52 -17.78 -14.85
C VAL A 458 -1.23 -18.72 -13.89
N THR A 459 -2.16 -19.52 -14.41
CA THR A 459 -2.96 -20.46 -13.64
C THR A 459 -2.65 -21.91 -14.01
N THR A 460 -2.36 -22.16 -15.28
CA THR A 460 -2.16 -23.51 -15.83
C THR A 460 -0.81 -23.70 -16.48
N VAL A 461 -0.37 -24.96 -16.57
CA VAL A 461 0.87 -25.33 -17.28
C VAL A 461 0.77 -25.01 -18.78
N GLY A 462 -0.43 -25.13 -19.36
CA GLY A 462 -0.65 -24.79 -20.77
C GLY A 462 -0.40 -23.32 -21.07
N GLU A 463 -0.88 -22.43 -20.21
CA GLU A 463 -0.60 -20.98 -20.31
C GLU A 463 0.90 -20.69 -20.23
N ALA A 464 1.60 -21.29 -19.25
CA ALA A 464 3.04 -21.13 -19.10
C ALA A 464 3.83 -21.63 -20.32
N SER A 465 3.46 -22.80 -20.85
CA SER A 465 4.11 -23.40 -22.03
C SER A 465 3.90 -22.55 -23.29
N ASP A 466 2.67 -22.06 -23.53
CA ASP A 466 2.38 -21.20 -24.68
C ASP A 466 3.13 -19.88 -24.62
N PHE A 467 3.11 -19.21 -23.46
CA PHE A 467 3.87 -18.00 -23.23
C PHE A 467 5.36 -18.20 -23.45
N ALA A 468 5.94 -19.26 -22.88
CA ALA A 468 7.35 -19.58 -23.02
C ALA A 468 7.75 -19.83 -24.49
N ARG A 469 6.90 -20.53 -25.24
CA ARG A 469 7.10 -20.75 -26.68
C ARG A 469 7.10 -19.43 -27.45
N ARG A 470 6.12 -18.55 -27.20
CA ARG A 470 6.00 -17.25 -27.88
C ARG A 470 7.15 -16.30 -27.57
N ALA A 471 7.61 -16.26 -26.33
CA ALA A 471 8.76 -15.45 -25.92
C ALA A 471 10.07 -15.99 -26.52
N ARG A 472 10.31 -17.31 -26.44
CA ARG A 472 11.52 -17.94 -27.02
C ARG A 472 11.59 -17.81 -28.53
N ALA A 473 10.46 -17.84 -29.23
CA ALA A 473 10.40 -17.61 -30.68
C ALA A 473 10.94 -16.23 -31.10
N ARG A 474 10.98 -15.26 -30.18
CA ARG A 474 11.50 -13.90 -30.39
C ARG A 474 12.95 -13.71 -29.92
N GLY A 475 13.60 -14.79 -29.48
CA GLY A 475 14.98 -14.78 -29.00
C GLY A 475 15.14 -14.45 -27.52
N ILE A 476 14.05 -14.41 -26.74
CA ILE A 476 14.13 -14.24 -25.29
C ILE A 476 14.60 -15.57 -24.67
N ALA A 477 15.83 -15.57 -24.14
CA ALA A 477 16.47 -16.80 -23.67
C ALA A 477 15.97 -17.27 -22.30
N ARG A 478 15.60 -16.34 -21.41
CA ARG A 478 15.17 -16.63 -20.04
C ARG A 478 13.72 -16.25 -19.85
N VAL A 479 12.86 -17.26 -19.77
CA VAL A 479 11.41 -17.06 -19.61
C VAL A 479 10.93 -17.65 -18.30
N GLY A 480 10.13 -16.92 -17.55
CA GLY A 480 9.57 -17.35 -16.27
C GLY A 480 8.08 -17.08 -16.19
N VAL A 481 7.50 -17.32 -15.02
CA VAL A 481 6.12 -16.93 -14.71
C VAL A 481 6.05 -16.36 -13.30
N MET A 482 5.11 -15.44 -13.10
CA MET A 482 4.73 -15.03 -11.77
C MET A 482 3.83 -16.10 -11.15
N VAL A 483 4.19 -16.55 -9.94
CA VAL A 483 3.35 -17.44 -9.14
C VAL A 483 2.59 -16.58 -8.14
N GLU A 484 1.37 -16.24 -8.53
CA GLU A 484 0.46 -15.42 -7.74
C GLU A 484 -0.94 -16.01 -7.64
N VAL A 485 -1.17 -17.17 -8.26
CA VAL A 485 -2.41 -17.95 -8.14
C VAL A 485 -2.10 -19.24 -7.37
N PRO A 486 -2.91 -19.64 -6.36
CA PRO A 486 -2.63 -20.84 -5.57
C PRO A 486 -2.48 -22.11 -6.42
N ALA A 487 -3.28 -22.22 -7.50
CA ALA A 487 -3.16 -23.32 -8.46
C ALA A 487 -1.76 -23.40 -9.12
N ALA A 488 -1.12 -22.26 -9.40
CA ALA A 488 0.23 -22.22 -9.93
C ALA A 488 1.27 -22.67 -8.90
N ALA A 489 1.13 -22.25 -7.63
CA ALA A 489 2.01 -22.68 -6.54
C ALA A 489 1.94 -24.20 -6.31
N LEU A 490 0.73 -24.75 -6.24
CA LEU A 490 0.51 -26.20 -6.14
C LEU A 490 1.07 -27.00 -7.33
N ARG A 491 1.32 -26.34 -8.47
CA ARG A 491 1.82 -26.93 -9.70
C ARG A 491 3.21 -26.44 -10.07
N ALA A 492 3.93 -25.78 -9.17
CA ALA A 492 5.23 -25.13 -9.42
C ALA A 492 6.24 -26.07 -10.11
N GLY A 493 6.35 -27.31 -9.67
CA GLY A 493 7.26 -28.30 -10.28
C GLY A 493 6.93 -28.63 -11.74
N ARG A 494 5.64 -28.54 -12.14
CA ARG A 494 5.23 -28.70 -13.54
C ARG A 494 5.45 -27.44 -14.36
N LEU A 495 5.22 -26.26 -13.77
CA LEU A 495 5.54 -25.00 -14.42
C LEU A 495 7.03 -24.91 -14.76
N LEU A 496 7.90 -25.29 -13.81
CA LEU A 496 9.35 -25.32 -13.99
C LEU A 496 9.84 -26.34 -15.03
N GLN A 497 9.00 -27.22 -15.56
CA GLN A 497 9.35 -28.04 -16.73
C GLN A 497 9.31 -27.21 -18.02
N GLU A 498 8.45 -26.19 -18.07
CA GLU A 498 8.21 -25.35 -19.23
C GLU A 498 9.05 -24.05 -19.21
N VAL A 499 9.32 -23.52 -18.01
CA VAL A 499 9.95 -22.21 -17.80
C VAL A 499 11.27 -22.29 -17.00
N ASP A 500 12.06 -21.23 -17.05
CA ASP A 500 13.43 -21.16 -16.52
C ASP A 500 13.52 -20.69 -15.06
N PHE A 501 12.49 -19.97 -14.58
CA PHE A 501 12.42 -19.46 -13.21
C PHE A 501 10.97 -19.19 -12.79
N LEU A 502 10.75 -19.01 -11.48
CA LEU A 502 9.50 -18.51 -10.91
C LEU A 502 9.77 -17.21 -10.14
N SER A 503 8.81 -16.30 -10.13
CA SER A 503 8.80 -15.15 -9.21
C SER A 503 7.47 -15.12 -8.46
N ILE A 504 7.48 -15.13 -7.13
CA ILE A 504 6.28 -15.20 -6.33
C ILE A 504 5.75 -13.78 -6.08
N GLY A 505 4.54 -13.51 -6.53
CA GLY A 505 3.80 -12.28 -6.25
C GLY A 505 2.96 -12.46 -4.98
N THR A 506 3.54 -12.23 -3.80
CA THR A 506 2.88 -12.54 -2.52
C THR A 506 1.60 -11.73 -2.29
N ASN A 507 1.49 -10.53 -2.83
CA ASN A 507 0.31 -9.69 -2.66
C ASN A 507 -0.95 -10.36 -3.23
N ASP A 508 -0.89 -10.78 -4.50
CA ASP A 508 -2.00 -11.45 -5.18
C ASP A 508 -2.12 -12.92 -4.69
N LEU A 509 -1.01 -13.60 -4.40
CA LEU A 509 -1.05 -14.96 -3.82
C LEU A 509 -1.78 -14.99 -2.47
N ALA A 510 -1.51 -14.03 -1.57
CA ALA A 510 -2.20 -13.90 -0.29
C ALA A 510 -3.70 -13.67 -0.49
N GLN A 511 -4.06 -12.69 -1.33
CA GLN A 511 -5.45 -12.37 -1.65
C GLN A 511 -6.25 -13.59 -2.11
N TYR A 512 -5.73 -14.38 -3.05
CA TYR A 512 -6.45 -15.57 -3.53
C TYR A 512 -6.36 -16.77 -2.59
N THR A 513 -5.31 -16.87 -1.78
CA THR A 513 -5.17 -17.96 -0.78
C THR A 513 -6.16 -17.76 0.37
N PHE A 514 -6.31 -16.52 0.84
CA PHE A 514 -7.17 -16.17 1.97
C PHE A 514 -8.58 -15.74 1.56
N ALA A 515 -8.82 -15.60 0.25
CA ALA A 515 -10.07 -15.07 -0.30
C ALA A 515 -10.45 -13.71 0.30
N ALA A 516 -9.44 -12.86 0.52
CA ALA A 516 -9.57 -11.53 1.12
C ALA A 516 -9.10 -10.48 0.12
N ASP A 517 -9.98 -9.56 -0.27
CA ASP A 517 -9.62 -8.45 -1.16
C ASP A 517 -8.74 -7.45 -0.42
N ARG A 518 -7.55 -7.17 -0.95
CA ARG A 518 -6.59 -6.21 -0.36
C ARG A 518 -7.06 -4.76 -0.37
N GLN A 519 -8.04 -4.44 -1.22
CA GLN A 519 -8.66 -3.11 -1.23
C GLN A 519 -9.73 -2.99 -0.15
N HIS A 520 -10.18 -4.09 0.45
CA HIS A 520 -11.25 -4.09 1.44
C HIS A 520 -10.68 -4.03 2.87
N SER A 521 -10.67 -2.85 3.48
CA SER A 521 -10.08 -2.59 4.81
C SER A 521 -10.61 -3.50 5.93
N ALA A 522 -11.88 -3.91 5.86
CA ALA A 522 -12.47 -4.83 6.85
C ALA A 522 -11.90 -6.26 6.83
N LEU A 523 -11.10 -6.62 5.82
CA LEU A 523 -10.45 -7.94 5.67
C LEU A 523 -8.92 -7.85 5.81
N ALA A 524 -8.40 -6.71 6.26
CA ALA A 524 -6.97 -6.45 6.38
C ALA A 524 -6.23 -7.45 7.27
N ASP A 525 -6.87 -7.89 8.34
CA ASP A 525 -6.36 -8.88 9.29
C ASP A 525 -6.07 -10.23 8.62
N LEU A 526 -6.88 -10.61 7.62
CA LEU A 526 -6.72 -11.84 6.85
C LEU A 526 -5.56 -11.79 5.85
N LEU A 527 -4.94 -10.63 5.63
CA LEU A 527 -3.89 -10.44 4.62
C LEU A 527 -2.47 -10.41 5.20
N ASP A 528 -2.31 -10.85 6.45
CA ASP A 528 -1.00 -11.01 7.06
C ASP A 528 -0.11 -12.00 6.27
N PRO A 529 1.02 -11.54 5.68
CA PRO A 529 1.90 -12.38 4.89
C PRO A 529 2.64 -13.45 5.70
N ARG A 530 2.57 -13.42 7.04
CA ARG A 530 3.17 -14.40 7.95
C ARG A 530 2.30 -15.63 8.15
N GLN A 531 1.06 -15.63 7.65
CA GLN A 531 0.16 -16.76 7.84
C GLN A 531 0.75 -18.07 7.24
N PRO A 532 0.63 -19.20 7.97
CA PRO A 532 1.25 -20.46 7.55
C PRO A 532 0.87 -20.91 6.14
N ALA A 533 -0.40 -20.76 5.72
CA ALA A 533 -0.84 -21.21 4.41
C ALA A 533 -0.13 -20.48 3.25
N LEU A 534 0.19 -19.19 3.39
CA LEU A 534 0.99 -18.49 2.37
C LEU A 534 2.44 -18.97 2.38
N LEU A 535 3.02 -19.14 3.58
CA LEU A 535 4.39 -19.65 3.73
C LEU A 535 4.53 -21.07 3.17
N GLU A 536 3.53 -21.94 3.34
CA GLU A 536 3.49 -23.28 2.75
C GLU A 536 3.49 -23.23 1.21
N LEU A 537 2.69 -22.35 0.60
CA LEU A 537 2.68 -22.18 -0.85
C LEU A 537 4.02 -21.65 -1.38
N ILE A 538 4.68 -20.76 -0.64
CA ILE A 538 6.04 -20.29 -0.96
C ILE A 538 7.04 -21.45 -0.84
N ALA A 539 6.95 -22.25 0.22
CA ALA A 539 7.81 -23.40 0.45
C ALA A 539 7.69 -24.43 -0.68
N LEU A 540 6.48 -24.71 -1.15
CA LEU A 540 6.23 -25.60 -2.30
C LEU A 540 6.92 -25.09 -3.58
N CYS A 541 6.84 -23.78 -3.83
CA CYS A 541 7.52 -23.16 -4.98
C CYS A 541 9.04 -23.27 -4.86
N ALA A 542 9.59 -22.92 -3.70
CA ALA A 542 11.03 -22.95 -3.43
C ALA A 542 11.59 -24.38 -3.53
N GLU A 543 10.87 -25.36 -3.00
CA GLU A 543 11.22 -26.77 -3.11
C GLU A 543 11.23 -27.24 -4.56
N ALA A 544 10.21 -26.88 -5.33
CA ALA A 544 10.15 -27.20 -6.75
C ALA A 544 11.32 -26.58 -7.53
N GLY A 545 11.68 -25.33 -7.21
CA GLY A 545 12.87 -24.65 -7.74
C GLY A 545 14.16 -25.41 -7.47
N ARG A 546 14.36 -25.79 -6.19
CA ARG A 546 15.53 -26.56 -5.75
C ARG A 546 15.63 -27.90 -6.47
N GLN A 547 14.53 -28.65 -6.58
CA GLN A 547 14.49 -29.93 -7.28
C GLN A 547 14.79 -29.80 -8.78
N ALA A 548 14.33 -28.71 -9.40
CA ALA A 548 14.57 -28.42 -10.81
C ALA A 548 15.94 -27.76 -11.08
N GLY A 549 16.66 -27.32 -10.04
CA GLY A 549 17.87 -26.51 -10.18
C GLY A 549 17.63 -25.14 -10.80
N LYS A 550 16.43 -24.57 -10.58
CA LYS A 550 15.97 -23.30 -11.18
C LYS A 550 15.67 -22.26 -10.09
N PRO A 551 15.98 -20.97 -10.33
CA PRO A 551 15.78 -19.93 -9.32
C PRO A 551 14.29 -19.65 -9.09
N VAL A 552 13.98 -19.37 -7.83
CA VAL A 552 12.66 -18.92 -7.36
C VAL A 552 12.87 -17.64 -6.57
N GLY A 553 12.30 -16.54 -7.06
CA GLY A 553 12.34 -15.24 -6.42
C GLY A 553 11.02 -14.88 -5.75
N VAL A 554 11.02 -13.83 -4.94
CA VAL A 554 9.79 -13.17 -4.44
C VAL A 554 9.87 -11.70 -4.83
N CYS A 555 8.80 -11.16 -5.41
CA CYS A 555 8.71 -9.74 -5.80
C CYS A 555 7.51 -9.00 -5.22
N GLY A 556 6.67 -9.68 -4.43
CA GLY A 556 5.65 -9.03 -3.62
C GLY A 556 6.25 -8.31 -2.40
N GLU A 557 5.43 -7.56 -1.67
CA GLU A 557 5.87 -6.71 -0.55
C GLU A 557 6.58 -7.49 0.56
N ALA A 558 6.22 -8.76 0.75
CA ALA A 558 6.88 -9.66 1.70
C ALA A 558 8.40 -9.80 1.49
N ALA A 559 8.90 -9.59 0.26
CA ALA A 559 10.34 -9.61 0.00
C ALA A 559 11.09 -8.42 0.62
N GLY A 560 10.39 -7.30 0.84
CA GLY A 560 10.94 -6.08 1.45
C GLY A 560 10.80 -6.03 2.97
N ASP A 561 10.21 -7.06 3.59
CA ASP A 561 10.04 -7.12 5.04
C ASP A 561 11.26 -7.80 5.70
N PRO A 562 12.04 -7.09 6.54
CA PRO A 562 13.21 -7.64 7.22
C PRO A 562 12.89 -8.80 8.18
N LEU A 563 11.66 -8.95 8.66
CA LEU A 563 11.26 -10.07 9.51
C LEU A 563 10.92 -11.32 8.68
N LEU A 564 10.37 -11.13 7.47
CA LEU A 564 10.03 -12.23 6.57
C LEU A 564 11.21 -12.66 5.69
N ALA A 565 12.08 -11.75 5.29
CA ALA A 565 13.18 -12.05 4.37
C ALA A 565 14.06 -13.24 4.81
N PRO A 566 14.48 -13.35 6.10
CA PRO A 566 15.18 -14.55 6.58
C PRO A 566 14.35 -15.82 6.46
N LEU A 567 13.04 -15.77 6.75
CA LEU A 567 12.13 -16.92 6.59
C LEU A 567 12.07 -17.36 5.13
N LEU A 568 11.86 -16.42 4.20
CA LEU A 568 11.80 -16.70 2.76
C LEU A 568 13.09 -17.35 2.26
N VAL A 569 14.24 -16.84 2.68
CA VAL A 569 15.56 -17.44 2.38
C VAL A 569 15.69 -18.83 2.99
N GLY A 570 15.24 -19.01 4.24
CA GLY A 570 15.19 -20.30 4.91
C GLY A 570 14.32 -21.35 4.20
N LEU A 571 13.22 -20.92 3.55
CA LEU A 571 12.37 -21.76 2.69
C LEU A 571 13.05 -22.13 1.36
N GLY A 572 14.13 -21.44 0.98
CA GLY A 572 14.88 -21.69 -0.24
C GLY A 572 14.66 -20.68 -1.36
N VAL A 573 14.06 -19.52 -1.06
CA VAL A 573 13.98 -18.41 -2.02
C VAL A 573 15.39 -17.89 -2.34
N THR A 574 15.65 -17.68 -3.63
CA THR A 574 16.98 -17.36 -4.17
C THR A 574 17.22 -15.87 -4.45
N SER A 575 16.15 -15.07 -4.51
CA SER A 575 16.22 -13.63 -4.71
C SER A 575 15.00 -12.92 -4.11
N LEU A 576 15.21 -11.71 -3.60
CA LEU A 576 14.18 -10.85 -3.02
C LEU A 576 14.15 -9.54 -3.80
N SER A 577 13.00 -9.19 -4.37
CA SER A 577 12.79 -7.96 -5.14
C SER A 577 11.81 -7.04 -4.42
N MET A 578 12.24 -5.81 -4.16
CA MET A 578 11.54 -4.89 -3.24
C MET A 578 11.69 -3.42 -3.65
N ALA A 579 11.00 -2.51 -2.95
CA ALA A 579 11.23 -1.08 -3.11
C ALA A 579 12.66 -0.70 -2.63
N PRO A 580 13.32 0.30 -3.25
CA PRO A 580 14.69 0.69 -2.87
C PRO A 580 14.87 0.97 -1.37
N VAL A 581 13.88 1.61 -0.74
CA VAL A 581 13.89 1.97 0.69
C VAL A 581 13.98 0.76 1.63
N CYS A 582 13.56 -0.43 1.19
CA CYS A 582 13.56 -1.66 2.00
C CYS A 582 14.92 -2.38 2.00
N VAL A 583 15.75 -2.15 0.98
CA VAL A 583 16.99 -2.91 0.74
C VAL A 583 17.95 -2.88 1.94
N PRO A 584 18.24 -1.73 2.58
CA PRO A 584 19.17 -1.68 3.71
C PRO A 584 18.72 -2.55 4.89
N GLU A 585 17.42 -2.54 5.20
CA GLU A 585 16.86 -3.25 6.35
C GLU A 585 16.86 -4.75 6.12
N VAL A 586 16.43 -5.19 4.94
CA VAL A 586 16.48 -6.60 4.56
C VAL A 586 17.93 -7.11 4.56
N ARG A 587 18.88 -6.31 4.09
CA ARG A 587 20.30 -6.68 4.13
C ARG A 587 20.82 -6.86 5.55
N GLU A 588 20.51 -5.93 6.46
CA GLU A 588 20.92 -6.05 7.88
C GLU A 588 20.30 -7.29 8.52
N ALA A 589 19.02 -7.56 8.26
CA ALA A 589 18.32 -8.74 8.78
C ALA A 589 18.94 -10.05 8.30
N LEU A 590 19.26 -10.17 7.00
CA LEU A 590 19.95 -11.33 6.46
C LEU A 590 21.36 -11.47 7.05
N ALA A 591 22.12 -10.38 7.12
CA ALA A 591 23.50 -10.40 7.63
C ALA A 591 23.60 -10.75 9.13
N ALA A 592 22.48 -10.68 9.87
CA ALA A 592 22.41 -11.02 11.28
C ALA A 592 22.25 -12.54 11.55
N LEU A 593 21.87 -13.32 10.54
CA LEU A 593 21.52 -14.74 10.70
C LEU A 593 22.30 -15.60 9.72
N THR A 594 22.71 -16.79 10.15
CA THR A 594 23.22 -17.85 9.27
C THR A 594 22.08 -18.48 8.47
N LEU A 595 22.39 -19.14 7.35
CA LEU A 595 21.38 -19.84 6.57
C LEU A 595 20.64 -20.92 7.37
N ASP A 596 21.33 -21.60 8.29
CA ASP A 596 20.72 -22.64 9.12
C ASP A 596 19.75 -22.05 10.16
N GLU A 597 20.06 -20.88 10.73
CA GLU A 597 19.12 -20.13 11.58
C GLU A 597 17.90 -19.67 10.79
N CYS A 598 18.08 -19.18 9.56
CA CYS A 598 16.96 -18.86 8.66
C CYS A 598 16.06 -20.08 8.42
N ARG A 599 16.63 -21.27 8.20
CA ARG A 599 15.89 -22.52 8.02
C ARG A 599 15.18 -22.99 9.29
N GLU A 600 15.76 -22.74 10.46
CA GLU A 600 15.11 -23.02 11.74
C GLU A 600 13.89 -22.14 11.96
N GLN A 601 14.03 -20.82 11.73
CA GLN A 601 12.93 -19.88 11.82
C GLN A 601 11.81 -20.23 10.81
N ALA A 602 12.18 -20.56 9.57
CA ALA A 602 11.22 -20.97 8.55
C ALA A 602 10.46 -22.24 8.94
N ARG A 603 11.13 -23.24 9.50
CA ARG A 603 10.48 -24.46 10.02
C ARG A 603 9.56 -24.17 11.20
N ALA A 604 9.96 -23.27 12.09
CA ALA A 604 9.13 -22.86 13.23
C ALA A 604 7.87 -22.11 12.78
N ALA A 605 7.96 -21.28 11.73
CA ALA A 605 6.82 -20.56 11.18
C ALA A 605 5.81 -21.46 10.42
N LEU A 606 6.26 -22.63 9.96
CA LEU A 606 5.41 -23.64 9.29
C LEU A 606 4.80 -24.68 10.26
N ALA A 607 5.25 -24.72 11.51
CA ALA A 607 4.80 -25.68 12.52
C ALA A 607 3.60 -25.15 13.31
#